data_AF-A0A964Q0R2-F1
#
_entry.id   AF-A0A964Q0R2-F1
#
_cell.length_a   1.000
_cell.length_b   1.000
_cell.length_c   1.000
_cell.angle_alpha   90.00
_cell.angle_beta   90.00
_cell.angle_gamma   90.00
#
_symmetry.space_group_name_H-M   'P 1'
#
loop_
_entity.id
_entity.type
_entity.pdbx_description
1 polymer ?
#
loop_
_entity_poly.entity_id
_entity_poly.type
_entity_poly.pdbx_seq_one_letter_code
_entity_poly.pdbx_strand_id
1 'polypeptide(L)'
;MSSRPQSLSRGLGAMNRRLLSSLYLAGLALVLPGAAMAQSGPQQRVDVEVAADILTSYVGLYQFASGLYIVVTLENGFLFTQIPGQERFRIFPESETEFFVRAFDGQVVFERSADGVVTGAVFTTGGQVMPARKIA
;
A
#
# COMPACT_ATOMS: atom_id res chain seq x y z
N MET A 1 -28.77 15.65 58.91
CA MET A 1 -27.51 15.12 58.37
C MET A 1 -27.52 15.29 56.86
N SER A 2 -26.53 16.05 56.38
CA SER A 2 -26.36 16.49 55.00
C SER A 2 -25.69 15.41 54.14
N SER A 3 -25.82 15.57 52.82
CA SER A 3 -24.91 15.14 51.73
C SER A 3 -25.36 13.94 50.87
N ARG A 4 -25.92 14.27 49.69
CA ARG A 4 -25.62 13.60 48.40
C ARG A 4 -24.16 13.97 48.01
N PRO A 5 -23.42 13.26 47.11
CA PRO A 5 -23.92 12.88 45.78
C PRO A 5 -23.21 11.72 45.01
N GLN A 6 -23.60 11.59 43.73
CA GLN A 6 -22.82 11.22 42.53
C GLN A 6 -22.78 9.76 42.02
N SER A 7 -23.33 9.65 40.81
CA SER A 7 -23.14 8.60 39.80
C SER A 7 -21.68 8.44 39.38
N LEU A 8 -21.21 7.20 39.25
CA LEU A 8 -20.00 6.83 38.51
C LEU A 8 -20.17 5.42 37.91
N SER A 9 -20.94 5.31 36.82
CA SER A 9 -20.73 4.24 35.84
C SER A 9 -19.80 4.80 34.78
N ARG A 10 -18.50 4.63 35.01
CA ARG A 10 -17.41 4.91 34.07
C ARG A 10 -16.80 3.55 33.69
N GLY A 11 -16.74 3.28 32.40
CA GLY A 11 -16.21 2.05 31.81
C GLY A 11 -17.21 1.57 30.77
N LEU A 12 -17.03 1.79 29.47
CA LEU A 12 -15.81 1.60 28.72
C LEU A 12 -15.83 2.63 27.59
N GLY A 13 -14.84 3.52 27.57
CA GLY A 13 -14.65 4.44 26.47
C GLY A 13 -14.52 3.64 25.18
N ALA A 14 -15.47 3.84 24.27
CA ALA A 14 -15.33 3.55 22.86
C ALA A 14 -14.20 4.42 22.31
N MET A 15 -12.96 4.03 22.60
CA MET A 15 -11.77 4.78 22.26
C MET A 15 -10.65 3.80 21.97
N ASN A 16 -10.65 3.31 20.73
CA ASN A 16 -9.45 2.93 19.97
C ASN A 16 -9.77 2.98 18.47
N ARG A 17 -10.17 4.18 17.99
CA ARG A 17 -10.02 4.58 16.57
C ARG A 17 -8.77 5.46 16.41
N ARG A 18 -7.70 5.11 17.11
CA ARG A 18 -6.39 5.77 17.05
C ARG A 18 -5.27 4.75 17.20
N LEU A 19 -5.11 3.94 16.16
CA LEU A 19 -3.82 3.38 15.77
C LEU A 19 -3.69 3.59 14.25
N LEU A 20 -3.78 4.85 13.83
CA LEU A 20 -3.36 5.24 12.49
C LEU A 20 -1.85 5.00 12.42
N SER A 21 -1.47 3.83 11.89
CA SER A 21 -0.30 3.64 11.03
C SER A 21 0.97 4.42 11.43
N SER A 22 1.52 4.13 12.62
CA SER A 22 2.83 4.63 13.05
C SER A 22 4.01 3.87 12.44
N LEU A 23 3.91 3.54 11.15
CA LEU A 23 5.08 3.28 10.32
C LEU A 23 5.01 4.16 9.07
N TYR A 24 4.95 5.48 9.29
CA TYR A 24 5.62 6.36 8.34
C TYR A 24 7.07 5.91 8.32
N LEU A 25 7.50 5.29 7.22
CA LEU A 25 8.90 4.92 7.01
C LEU A 25 9.76 6.16 7.29
N ALA A 26 10.61 6.05 8.30
CA ALA A 26 11.48 7.12 8.74
C ALA A 26 12.37 7.60 7.57
N GLY A 27 12.21 8.87 7.21
CA GLY A 27 13.10 9.56 6.29
C GLY A 27 13.06 11.04 6.60
N LEU A 28 13.97 11.49 7.47
CA LEU A 28 14.22 12.89 7.76
C LEU A 28 14.66 13.58 6.45
N ALA A 29 13.74 14.20 5.73
CA ALA A 29 14.09 15.01 4.56
C ALA A 29 14.65 16.36 5.02
N LEU A 30 15.98 16.45 5.13
CA LEU A 30 16.66 17.73 4.99
C LEU A 30 16.48 18.16 3.53
N VAL A 31 15.46 18.97 3.26
CA VAL A 31 15.21 19.51 1.93
C VAL A 31 16.37 20.43 1.55
N LEU A 32 17.23 19.98 0.64
CA LEU A 32 18.15 20.84 -0.10
C LEU A 32 17.31 21.56 -1.19
N PRO A 33 17.18 22.90 -1.19
CA PRO A 33 16.57 23.60 -2.30
C PRO A 33 17.56 23.59 -3.48
N GLY A 34 17.29 22.78 -4.51
CA GLY A 34 18.14 22.81 -5.72
C GLY A 34 18.01 21.68 -6.75
N ALA A 35 17.18 20.65 -6.53
CA ALA A 35 16.94 19.63 -7.53
C ALA A 35 15.52 19.75 -8.10
N ALA A 36 15.41 20.48 -9.21
CA ALA A 36 14.23 20.43 -10.07
C ALA A 36 14.19 19.07 -10.77
N MET A 37 13.40 18.13 -10.25
CA MET A 37 13.04 16.90 -10.96
C MET A 37 11.59 16.54 -10.61
N ALA A 38 10.69 16.88 -11.53
CA ALA A 38 9.33 16.35 -11.70
C ALA A 38 8.50 16.15 -10.42
N GLN A 39 7.99 17.25 -9.86
CA GLN A 39 6.72 17.19 -9.14
C GLN A 39 5.62 16.97 -10.19
N SER A 40 5.32 15.72 -10.51
CA SER A 40 4.01 15.40 -11.09
C SER A 40 2.99 15.94 -10.08
N GLY A 41 2.15 16.88 -10.49
CA GLY A 41 0.96 17.25 -9.70
C GLY A 41 0.09 16.01 -9.44
N PRO A 42 -1.12 16.14 -8.85
CA PRO A 42 -2.04 15.01 -8.79
C PRO A 42 -2.35 14.55 -10.23
N GLN A 43 -1.57 13.59 -10.72
CA GLN A 43 -1.77 12.97 -12.01
C GLN A 43 -3.14 12.34 -11.90
N GLN A 44 -4.05 12.75 -12.78
CA GLN A 44 -5.38 12.17 -12.84
C GLN A 44 -5.22 10.72 -13.34
N ARG A 45 -4.93 9.80 -12.42
CA ARG A 45 -4.75 8.38 -12.72
C ARG A 45 -6.13 7.82 -13.04
N VAL A 46 -6.32 7.45 -14.29
CA VAL A 46 -7.55 6.80 -14.78
C VAL A 46 -7.35 5.31 -14.63
N ASP A 47 -8.30 4.64 -13.98
CA ASP A 47 -8.29 3.18 -13.93
C ASP A 47 -8.73 2.59 -15.28
N VAL A 48 -7.98 1.59 -15.74
CA VAL A 48 -8.26 0.86 -16.97
C VAL A 48 -8.79 -0.53 -16.66
N GLU A 49 -9.60 -1.09 -17.56
CA GLU A 49 -10.05 -2.48 -17.41
C GLU A 49 -8.90 -3.44 -17.81
N VAL A 50 -8.58 -4.40 -16.94
CA VAL A 50 -7.54 -5.41 -17.16
C VAL A 50 -8.18 -6.79 -17.04
N ALA A 51 -7.84 -7.69 -17.97
CA ALA A 51 -8.40 -9.03 -18.02
C ALA A 51 -8.13 -9.82 -16.72
N ALA A 52 -9.11 -10.62 -16.29
CA ALA A 52 -9.03 -11.37 -15.03
C ALA A 52 -7.83 -12.35 -14.97
N ASP A 53 -7.46 -12.97 -16.10
CA ASP A 53 -6.30 -13.87 -16.18
C ASP A 53 -4.98 -13.13 -15.93
N ILE A 54 -4.88 -11.89 -16.44
CA ILE A 54 -3.73 -11.01 -16.18
C ILE A 54 -3.68 -10.66 -14.70
N LEU A 55 -4.80 -10.24 -14.10
CA LEU A 55 -4.85 -9.93 -12.66
C LEU A 55 -4.48 -11.14 -11.81
N THR A 56 -4.95 -12.32 -12.19
CA THR A 56 -4.65 -13.58 -11.49
C THR A 56 -3.15 -13.90 -11.53
N SER A 57 -2.44 -13.56 -12.61
CA SER A 57 -0.98 -13.77 -12.71
C SER A 57 -0.16 -13.00 -11.67
N TYR A 58 -0.72 -11.91 -11.12
CA TYR A 58 -0.11 -11.07 -10.11
C TYR A 58 -0.35 -11.53 -8.67
N VAL A 59 -1.26 -12.48 -8.45
CA VAL A 59 -1.48 -13.06 -7.12
C VAL A 59 -0.21 -13.80 -6.69
N GLY A 60 0.21 -13.60 -5.44
CA GLY A 60 1.42 -14.22 -4.91
C GLY A 60 2.06 -13.50 -3.72
N LEU A 61 3.25 -13.95 -3.36
CA LEU A 61 4.10 -13.37 -2.33
C LEU A 61 5.30 -12.67 -2.97
N TYR A 62 5.55 -11.43 -2.54
CA TYR A 62 6.62 -10.59 -3.09
C TYR A 62 7.57 -10.18 -1.97
N GLN A 63 8.81 -10.66 -2.00
CA GLN A 63 9.79 -10.45 -0.95
C GLN A 63 10.78 -9.34 -1.31
N PHE A 64 10.92 -8.36 -0.42
CA PHE A 64 11.96 -7.33 -0.48
C PHE A 64 13.32 -7.89 -0.03
N ALA A 65 14.40 -7.18 -0.36
CA ALA A 65 15.75 -7.54 0.08
C ALA A 65 15.90 -7.62 1.62
N SER A 66 15.06 -6.93 2.39
CA SER A 66 15.04 -7.00 3.86
C SER A 66 14.47 -8.30 4.42
N GLY A 67 13.87 -9.15 3.58
CA GLY A 67 13.18 -10.37 3.98
C GLY A 67 11.69 -10.18 4.28
N LEU A 68 11.22 -8.94 4.44
CA LEU A 68 9.80 -8.61 4.52
C LEU A 68 9.11 -8.92 3.19
N TYR A 69 7.84 -9.31 3.23
CA TYR A 69 7.08 -9.61 2.02
C TYR A 69 5.71 -8.93 2.00
N ILE A 70 5.22 -8.70 0.79
CA ILE A 70 3.87 -8.28 0.46
C ILE A 70 3.09 -9.50 -0.02
N VAL A 71 1.86 -9.64 0.46
CA VAL A 71 0.86 -10.54 -0.09
C VAL A 71 0.04 -9.76 -1.11
N VAL A 72 -0.05 -10.28 -2.34
CA VAL A 72 -0.94 -9.78 -3.38
C VAL A 72 -2.09 -10.77 -3.54
N THR A 73 -3.32 -10.31 -3.34
CA THR A 73 -4.54 -11.12 -3.47
C THR A 73 -5.48 -10.53 -4.50
N LEU A 74 -6.32 -11.38 -5.11
CA LEU A 74 -7.39 -10.99 -6.02
C LEU A 74 -8.74 -11.29 -5.37
N GLU A 75 -9.55 -10.26 -5.16
CA GLU A 75 -10.89 -10.38 -4.59
C GLU A 75 -11.88 -9.51 -5.36
N ASN A 76 -12.99 -10.12 -5.81
CA ASN A 76 -14.05 -9.43 -6.54
C ASN A 76 -13.55 -8.62 -7.74
N GLY A 77 -12.55 -9.14 -8.47
CA GLY A 77 -11.95 -8.49 -9.64
C GLY A 77 -10.94 -7.38 -9.31
N PHE A 78 -10.57 -7.20 -8.04
CA PHE A 78 -9.60 -6.18 -7.63
C PHE A 78 -8.40 -6.78 -6.93
N LEU A 79 -7.22 -6.26 -7.24
CA LEU A 79 -6.00 -6.63 -6.53
C LEU A 79 -5.88 -5.84 -5.23
N PHE A 80 -5.38 -6.54 -4.21
CA PHE A 80 -5.05 -5.98 -2.91
C PHE A 80 -3.60 -6.29 -2.57
N THR A 81 -2.93 -5.36 -1.90
CA THR A 81 -1.58 -5.52 -1.36
C THR A 81 -1.62 -5.42 0.15
N GLN A 82 -0.84 -6.26 0.83
CA GLN A 82 -0.77 -6.27 2.29
C GLN A 82 0.60 -6.72 2.79
N ILE A 83 1.16 -5.99 3.76
CA ILE A 83 2.20 -6.54 4.64
C ILE A 83 1.50 -7.31 5.76
N PRO A 84 1.82 -8.59 6.04
CA PRO A 84 1.17 -9.34 7.11
C PRO A 84 1.16 -8.57 8.44
N GLY A 85 -0.01 -8.54 9.09
CA GLY A 85 -0.22 -7.79 10.34
C GLY A 85 -0.47 -6.29 10.16
N GLN A 86 -0.46 -5.77 8.93
CA GLN A 86 -0.82 -4.39 8.60
C GLN A 86 -2.16 -4.32 7.85
N GLU A 87 -2.64 -3.09 7.63
CA GLU A 87 -3.79 -2.81 6.80
C GLU A 87 -3.55 -3.25 5.34
N ARG A 88 -4.60 -3.71 4.68
CA ARG A 88 -4.57 -4.05 3.25
C ARG A 88 -5.05 -2.87 2.42
N PHE A 89 -4.47 -2.68 1.25
CA PHE A 89 -4.86 -1.62 0.33
C PHE A 89 -5.26 -2.19 -1.01
N ARG A 90 -6.34 -1.67 -1.59
CA ARG A 90 -6.69 -1.94 -2.99
C ARG A 90 -5.72 -1.21 -3.90
N ILE A 91 -5.22 -1.90 -4.92
CA ILE A 91 -4.48 -1.29 -6.02
C ILE A 91 -5.39 -1.22 -7.26
N PHE A 92 -5.26 -0.14 -8.01
CA PHE A 92 -6.06 0.16 -9.18
C PHE A 92 -5.16 0.13 -10.42
N PRO A 93 -5.54 -0.57 -11.50
CA PRO A 93 -4.73 -0.64 -12.71
C PRO A 93 -4.67 0.71 -13.42
N GLU A 94 -3.46 1.17 -13.74
CA GLU A 94 -3.18 2.28 -14.66
C GLU A 94 -2.81 1.75 -16.06
N SER A 95 -2.24 0.54 -16.11
CA SER A 95 -2.00 -0.25 -17.32
C SER A 95 -2.11 -1.75 -17.00
N GLU A 96 -1.73 -2.64 -17.93
CA GLU A 96 -1.63 -4.07 -17.61
C GLU A 96 -0.67 -4.36 -16.46
N THR A 97 0.43 -3.60 -16.34
CA THR A 97 1.53 -3.86 -15.40
C THR A 97 1.69 -2.79 -14.33
N GLU A 98 1.09 -1.62 -14.50
CA GLU A 98 1.20 -0.50 -13.57
C GLU A 98 -0.08 -0.30 -12.79
N PHE A 99 0.07 -0.11 -11.49
CA PHE A 99 -1.03 0.03 -10.55
C PHE A 99 -0.73 1.13 -9.54
N PHE A 100 -1.78 1.72 -8.98
CA PHE A 100 -1.67 2.77 -7.97
C PHE A 100 -2.60 2.53 -6.78
N VAL A 101 -2.28 3.15 -5.66
CA VAL A 101 -3.13 3.16 -4.46
C VAL A 101 -3.86 4.50 -4.40
N ARG A 102 -5.16 4.49 -4.04
CA ARG A 102 -5.95 5.73 -3.85
C ARG A 102 -5.84 6.32 -2.44
N ALA A 103 -5.53 5.48 -1.44
CA ALA A 103 -5.45 5.89 -0.05
C ALA A 103 -4.20 6.72 0.29
N PHE A 104 -3.13 6.57 -0.49
CA PHE A 104 -1.86 7.29 -0.37
C PHE A 104 -1.13 7.30 -1.72
N ASP A 105 -0.09 8.13 -1.85
CA ASP A 105 0.74 8.18 -3.06
C ASP A 105 1.65 6.95 -3.16
N GLY A 106 1.08 5.87 -3.69
CA GLY A 106 1.74 4.58 -3.88
C GLY A 106 1.56 4.06 -5.30
N GLN A 107 2.62 3.48 -5.86
CA GLN A 107 2.63 2.83 -7.16
C GLN A 107 3.21 1.42 -7.04
N VAL A 108 2.69 0.49 -7.85
CA VAL A 108 3.19 -0.86 -8.00
C VAL A 108 3.38 -1.13 -9.48
N VAL A 109 4.58 -1.53 -9.88
CA VAL A 109 4.89 -1.92 -11.26
C VAL A 109 5.29 -3.39 -11.25
N PHE A 110 4.50 -4.25 -11.87
CA PHE A 110 4.80 -5.67 -11.98
C PHE A 110 5.80 -5.94 -13.09
N GLU A 111 6.81 -6.75 -12.78
CA GLU A 111 7.86 -7.14 -13.71
C GLU A 111 7.54 -8.51 -14.31
N ARG A 112 7.68 -8.63 -15.62
CA ARG A 112 7.51 -9.88 -16.37
C ARG A 112 8.83 -10.25 -17.07
N SER A 113 9.12 -11.54 -17.17
CA SER A 113 10.20 -12.05 -18.01
C SER A 113 9.86 -11.93 -19.50
N ALA A 114 10.83 -12.22 -20.37
CA ALA A 114 10.61 -12.29 -21.82
C ALA A 114 9.53 -13.33 -22.21
N ASP A 115 9.35 -14.37 -21.39
CA ASP A 115 8.35 -15.41 -21.57
C ASP A 115 6.97 -15.03 -20.99
N GLY A 116 6.80 -13.79 -20.51
CA GLY A 116 5.56 -13.27 -19.93
C GLY A 116 5.29 -13.68 -18.48
N VAL A 117 6.22 -14.40 -17.83
CA VAL A 117 6.06 -14.85 -16.44
C VAL A 117 6.34 -13.69 -15.49
N VAL A 118 5.43 -13.46 -14.52
CA VAL A 118 5.64 -12.43 -13.48
C VAL A 118 6.78 -12.85 -12.55
N THR A 119 7.86 -12.06 -12.52
CA THR A 119 9.07 -12.35 -11.73
C THR A 119 9.19 -11.51 -10.46
N GLY A 120 8.51 -10.38 -10.41
CA GLY A 120 8.65 -9.42 -9.32
C GLY A 120 7.72 -8.23 -9.45
N ALA A 121 7.91 -7.26 -8.58
CA ALA A 121 7.27 -5.97 -8.63
C ALA A 121 8.14 -4.91 -7.98
N VAL A 122 7.99 -3.66 -8.43
CA VAL A 122 8.60 -2.50 -7.81
C VAL A 122 7.51 -1.70 -7.10
N PHE A 123 7.68 -1.51 -5.80
CA PHE A 123 6.79 -0.72 -4.96
C PHE A 123 7.39 0.67 -4.74
N THR A 124 6.64 1.72 -5.11
CA THR A 124 7.06 3.11 -4.91
C THR A 124 6.11 3.79 -3.95
N THR A 125 6.62 4.44 -2.89
CA THR A 125 5.80 5.23 -1.94
C THR A 125 6.65 6.31 -1.29
N GLY A 126 6.13 7.55 -1.22
CA GLY A 126 6.85 8.66 -0.58
C GLY A 126 8.24 8.93 -1.17
N GLY A 127 8.42 8.66 -2.48
CA GLY A 127 9.70 8.76 -3.18
C GLY A 127 10.67 7.59 -2.97
N GLN A 128 10.34 6.62 -2.11
CA GLN A 128 11.13 5.39 -1.96
C GLN A 128 10.74 4.37 -3.02
N VAL A 129 11.74 3.74 -3.65
CA VAL A 129 11.58 2.68 -4.65
C VAL A 129 12.09 1.37 -4.05
N MET A 130 11.22 0.36 -3.99
CA MET A 130 11.47 -0.90 -3.28
C MET A 130 11.18 -2.08 -4.21
N PRO A 131 12.22 -2.69 -4.83
CA PRO A 131 12.04 -3.89 -5.63
C PRO A 131 11.76 -5.12 -4.75
N ALA A 132 10.84 -5.96 -5.20
CA ALA A 132 10.44 -7.19 -4.55
C ALA A 132 10.37 -8.34 -5.55
N ARG A 133 10.99 -9.47 -5.21
CA ARG A 133 10.96 -10.68 -6.03
C ARG A 133 9.69 -11.48 -5.73
N LYS A 134 9.01 -12.00 -6.76
CA LYS A 134 7.93 -12.96 -6.56
C LYS A 134 8.51 -14.30 -6.10
N ILE A 135 8.02 -14.83 -4.98
CA ILE A 135 8.52 -16.07 -4.35
C ILE A 135 7.47 -17.18 -4.22
N ALA A 136 6.19 -16.85 -4.41
CA ALA A 136 5.07 -17.79 -4.47
C ALA A 136 3.93 -17.18 -5.29
#